data_AF-A0A9X4XG62-F1
#
_entry.id   AF-A0A9X4XG62-F1
#
_cell.length_a   1.000
_cell.length_b   1.000
_cell.length_c   1.000
_cell.angle_alpha   90.00
_cell.angle_beta   90.00
_cell.angle_gamma   90.00
#
_symmetry.space_group_name_H-M   'P 1'
#
loop_
_entity.id
_entity.type
_entity.pdbx_description
1 polymer ?
#
loop_
_entity_poly.entity_id
_entity_poly.type
_entity_poly.pdbx_seq_one_letter_code
_entity_poly.pdbx_strand_id
1 'polypeptide(L)'
;MKGLILKDLLNLRKNLKTIIIMCLFYTLLFSTLNPTFLSGMITILFAMQILTTFSYDDYSKWNMYALSLPITKKQLVLSKYILGISFIIFGGVFSFILTSLLSLFKGSFILGDLVASIIGSTGIMILMILILLPLIFKYGVERSRIMLLAIFAIPTVLILIISKVLALTGIPFPSEEQLNALLPVICIIATLILIAGSYVSYMTSVKIVTKKEY
;
A
#
# COMPACT_ATOMS: atom_id res chain seq x y z
N MET A 1 -11.01 -16.52 13.23
CA MET A 1 -10.15 -15.59 12.45
C MET A 1 -9.01 -16.28 11.71
N LYS A 2 -8.21 -17.17 12.34
CA LYS A 2 -7.10 -17.87 11.68
C LYS A 2 -7.49 -18.55 10.35
N GLY A 3 -8.66 -19.18 10.28
CA GLY A 3 -9.16 -19.80 9.05
C GLY A 3 -9.41 -18.83 7.89
N LEU A 4 -9.79 -17.58 8.15
CA LEU A 4 -9.98 -16.56 7.10
C LEU A 4 -8.64 -16.16 6.46
N ILE A 5 -7.63 -15.95 7.29
CA ILE A 5 -6.27 -15.63 6.84
C ILE A 5 -5.67 -16.80 6.07
N LEU A 6 -5.83 -18.04 6.59
CA LEU A 6 -5.33 -19.24 5.92
C LEU A 6 -5.96 -19.43 4.55
N LYS A 7 -7.28 -19.24 4.42
CA LYS A 7 -7.99 -19.26 3.13
C LYS A 7 -7.35 -18.30 2.13
N ASP A 8 -7.15 -17.05 2.53
CA ASP A 8 -6.58 -16.02 1.65
C ASP A 8 -5.14 -16.36 1.23
N LEU A 9 -4.31 -16.88 2.15
CA LEU A 9 -2.95 -17.33 1.82
C LEU A 9 -2.94 -18.52 0.86
N LEU A 10 -3.86 -19.47 1.03
CA LEU A 10 -4.00 -20.62 0.13
C LEU A 10 -4.43 -20.19 -1.27
N ASN A 11 -5.35 -19.22 -1.39
CA ASN A 11 -5.75 -18.65 -2.67
C ASN A 11 -4.57 -17.97 -3.39
N LEU A 12 -3.69 -17.32 -2.64
CA LEU A 12 -2.51 -16.64 -3.18
C LEU A 12 -1.36 -17.58 -3.53
N ARG A 13 -1.36 -18.83 -3.06
CA ARG A 13 -0.29 -19.81 -3.36
C ARG A 13 -0.07 -19.98 -4.87
N LYS A 14 -1.14 -19.92 -5.66
CA LYS A 14 -1.07 -19.99 -7.13
C LYS A 14 -0.44 -18.74 -7.77
N ASN A 15 -0.50 -17.59 -7.09
CA ASN A 15 0.10 -16.32 -7.54
C ASN A 15 1.60 -16.21 -7.17
N LEU A 16 2.11 -17.01 -6.23
CA LEU A 16 3.50 -16.93 -5.78
C LEU A 16 4.53 -17.02 -6.91
N LYS A 17 4.29 -17.88 -7.92
CA LYS A 17 5.18 -17.97 -9.09
C LYS A 17 5.26 -16.65 -9.85
N THR A 18 4.11 -16.00 -10.07
CA THR A 18 4.03 -14.69 -10.73
C THR A 18 4.72 -13.61 -9.90
N ILE A 19 4.51 -13.60 -8.58
CA ILE A 19 5.17 -12.68 -7.65
C ILE A 19 6.69 -12.80 -7.75
N ILE A 20 7.23 -14.03 -7.71
CA ILE A 20 8.68 -14.28 -7.79
C ILE A 20 9.23 -13.78 -9.13
N ILE A 21 8.57 -14.10 -10.24
CA ILE A 21 8.99 -13.65 -11.57
C ILE A 21 9.00 -12.11 -11.65
N MET A 22 7.99 -11.44 -11.12
CA MET A 22 7.91 -9.98 -11.12
C MET A 22 8.97 -9.35 -10.21
N CYS A 23 9.26 -9.94 -9.06
CA CYS A 23 10.36 -9.48 -8.20
C CYS A 23 11.71 -9.57 -8.92
N LEU A 24 11.99 -10.68 -9.61
CA LEU A 24 13.21 -10.83 -10.41
C LEU A 24 13.26 -9.80 -11.53
N PHE A 25 12.16 -9.63 -12.26
CA PHE A 25 12.04 -8.63 -13.32
C PHE A 25 12.33 -7.22 -12.82
N TYR A 26 11.72 -6.78 -11.72
CA TYR A 26 11.97 -5.45 -11.17
C TYR A 26 13.39 -5.30 -10.64
N THR A 27 13.94 -6.32 -9.96
CA THR A 27 15.32 -6.30 -9.48
C THR A 27 16.30 -6.11 -10.64
N LEU A 28 16.09 -6.81 -11.77
CA LEU A 28 16.89 -6.64 -12.98
C LEU A 28 16.69 -5.28 -13.64
N LEU A 29 15.44 -4.80 -13.74
CA LEU A 29 15.14 -3.52 -14.35
C LEU A 29 15.75 -2.34 -13.57
N PHE A 30 15.67 -2.37 -12.24
CA PHE A 30 16.27 -1.33 -11.39
C PHE A 30 17.75 -1.58 -11.09
N SER A 31 18.34 -2.66 -11.60
CA SER A 31 19.79 -2.86 -11.58
C SER A 31 20.52 -1.87 -12.50
N THR A 32 19.86 -1.27 -13.49
CA THR A 32 20.45 -0.20 -14.32
C THR A 32 20.04 1.19 -13.84
N LEU A 33 18.93 1.31 -13.10
CA LEU A 33 18.38 2.55 -12.56
C LEU A 33 18.74 2.77 -11.08
N ASN A 34 18.15 3.79 -10.44
CA ASN A 34 18.32 4.08 -9.01
C ASN A 34 17.72 2.95 -8.14
N PRO A 35 18.52 2.27 -7.30
CA PRO A 35 18.06 1.15 -6.46
C PRO A 35 16.97 1.53 -5.45
N THR A 36 16.90 2.80 -5.05
CA THR A 36 15.90 3.31 -4.10
C THR A 36 14.48 3.23 -4.65
N PHE A 37 14.27 3.26 -5.98
CA PHE A 37 12.92 3.08 -6.55
C PHE A 37 12.42 1.62 -6.48
N LEU A 38 13.34 0.66 -6.39
CA LEU A 38 12.97 -0.74 -6.28
C LEU A 38 12.21 -1.01 -4.98
N SER A 39 12.52 -0.32 -3.88
CA SER A 39 11.81 -0.51 -2.60
C SER A 39 10.32 -0.21 -2.76
N GLY A 40 9.99 0.89 -3.44
CA GLY A 40 8.62 1.27 -3.79
C GLY A 40 7.92 0.20 -4.64
N MET A 41 8.56 -0.25 -5.72
CA MET A 41 7.96 -1.22 -6.65
C MET A 41 7.68 -2.57 -6.00
N ILE A 42 8.62 -3.09 -5.22
CA ILE A 42 8.45 -4.35 -4.49
C ILE A 42 7.35 -4.20 -3.44
N THR A 43 7.36 -3.11 -2.66
CA THR A 43 6.34 -2.89 -1.63
C THR A 43 4.94 -2.78 -2.24
N ILE A 44 4.79 -2.08 -3.38
CA ILE A 44 3.53 -2.02 -4.15
C ILE A 44 3.09 -3.42 -4.57
N LEU A 45 4.00 -4.23 -5.13
CA LEU A 45 3.68 -5.56 -5.63
C LEU A 45 3.12 -6.49 -4.54
N PHE A 46 3.68 -6.42 -3.33
CA PHE A 46 3.13 -7.13 -2.18
C PHE A 46 1.82 -6.53 -1.68
N ALA A 47 1.72 -5.20 -1.58
CA ALA A 47 0.50 -4.53 -1.16
C ALA A 47 -0.70 -4.90 -2.06
N MET A 48 -0.48 -5.02 -3.38
CA MET A 48 -1.51 -5.39 -4.35
C MET A 48 -2.07 -6.81 -4.16
N GLN A 49 -1.43 -7.68 -3.38
CA GLN A 49 -1.97 -9.01 -3.08
C GLN A 49 -3.30 -8.94 -2.32
N ILE A 50 -3.55 -7.87 -1.56
CA ILE A 50 -4.86 -7.67 -0.93
C ILE A 50 -5.98 -7.61 -1.98
N LEU A 51 -5.77 -6.91 -3.10
CA LEU A 51 -6.73 -6.81 -4.20
C LEU A 51 -6.97 -8.15 -4.86
N THR A 52 -5.92 -8.95 -5.03
CA THR A 52 -6.03 -10.30 -5.54
C THR A 52 -6.95 -11.14 -4.65
N THR A 53 -6.83 -11.05 -3.31
CA THR A 53 -7.73 -11.79 -2.41
C THR A 53 -9.19 -11.36 -2.54
N PHE A 54 -9.46 -10.05 -2.66
CA PHE A 54 -10.83 -9.58 -2.88
C PHE A 54 -11.37 -9.98 -4.25
N SER A 55 -10.53 -10.01 -5.29
CA SER A 55 -10.93 -10.46 -6.62
C SER A 55 -11.32 -11.94 -6.62
N TYR A 56 -10.58 -12.78 -5.88
CA TYR A 56 -10.96 -14.18 -5.67
C TYR A 56 -12.24 -14.34 -4.85
N ASP A 57 -12.46 -13.48 -3.85
CA ASP A 57 -13.68 -13.48 -3.05
C ASP A 57 -14.90 -13.09 -3.87
N ASP A 58 -14.78 -12.10 -4.76
CA ASP A 58 -15.84 -11.69 -5.69
C ASP A 58 -16.10 -12.80 -6.73
N TYR A 59 -15.05 -13.40 -7.31
CA TYR A 59 -15.17 -14.50 -8.29
C TYR A 59 -15.88 -15.73 -7.70
N SER A 60 -15.53 -16.10 -6.46
CA SER A 60 -16.12 -17.25 -5.76
C SER A 60 -17.41 -16.94 -5.02
N LYS A 61 -17.89 -15.68 -5.07
CA LYS A 61 -19.03 -15.20 -4.29
C LYS A 61 -18.91 -15.53 -2.79
N TRP A 62 -17.68 -15.51 -2.27
CA TRP A 62 -17.34 -15.93 -0.90
C TRP A 62 -18.16 -15.19 0.16
N ASN A 63 -18.50 -13.92 -0.08
CA ASN A 63 -19.27 -13.10 0.86
C ASN A 63 -20.65 -13.69 1.20
N MET A 64 -21.29 -14.42 0.29
CA MET A 64 -22.58 -15.09 0.59
C MET A 64 -22.38 -16.31 1.51
N TYR A 65 -21.32 -17.10 1.28
CA TYR A 65 -20.98 -18.24 2.13
C TYR A 65 -20.46 -17.81 3.50
N ALA A 66 -19.83 -16.65 3.59
CA ALA A 66 -19.36 -16.09 4.86
C ALA A 66 -20.49 -15.87 5.87
N LEU A 67 -21.73 -15.67 5.40
CA LEU A 67 -22.91 -15.48 6.27
C LEU A 67 -23.40 -16.76 6.94
N SER A 68 -23.11 -17.95 6.40
CA SER A 68 -23.50 -19.22 7.01
C SER A 68 -22.49 -19.74 8.04
N LEU A 69 -21.31 -19.12 8.12
CA LEU A 69 -20.29 -19.45 9.10
C LEU A 69 -20.52 -18.67 10.41
N PRO A 70 -20.12 -19.20 11.58
CA PRO A 70 -20.20 -18.50 12.87
C PRO A 70 -19.10 -17.42 12.98
N ILE A 71 -19.03 -16.51 12.01
CA ILE A 71 -18.08 -15.41 11.94
C ILE A 71 -18.81 -14.08 11.96
N THR A 72 -18.28 -13.12 12.72
CA THR A 72 -18.88 -11.79 12.76
C THR A 72 -18.40 -10.93 11.58
N LYS A 73 -19.26 -10.02 11.09
CA LYS A 73 -18.89 -9.04 10.06
C LYS A 73 -17.64 -8.22 10.43
N LYS A 74 -17.46 -7.92 11.73
CA LYS A 74 -16.25 -7.25 12.26
C LYS A 74 -14.99 -8.10 12.06
N GLN A 75 -15.05 -9.40 12.34
CA GLN A 75 -13.93 -10.32 12.13
C GLN A 75 -13.56 -10.46 10.66
N LEU A 76 -14.55 -10.42 9.74
CA LEU A 76 -14.30 -10.42 8.30
C LEU A 76 -13.51 -9.17 7.90
N VAL A 77 -13.97 -7.99 8.28
CA VAL A 77 -13.27 -6.72 8.00
C VAL A 77 -11.87 -6.75 8.60
N LEU A 78 -11.75 -7.05 9.89
CA LEU A 78 -10.47 -7.08 10.60
C LEU A 78 -9.47 -8.04 9.94
N SER A 79 -9.93 -9.19 9.46
CA SER A 79 -9.05 -10.16 8.77
C SER A 79 -8.40 -9.57 7.51
N LYS A 80 -9.14 -8.77 6.73
CA LYS A 80 -8.61 -8.11 5.52
C LYS A 80 -7.64 -6.97 5.84
N TYR A 81 -7.88 -6.22 6.91
CA TYR A 81 -6.93 -5.20 7.38
C TYR A 81 -5.61 -5.83 7.85
N ILE A 82 -5.69 -6.87 8.69
CA ILE A 82 -4.50 -7.60 9.18
C ILE A 82 -3.72 -8.16 8.00
N LEU A 83 -4.41 -8.77 7.04
CA LEU A 83 -3.78 -9.37 5.87
C LEU A 83 -3.12 -8.33 4.95
N GLY A 84 -3.79 -7.20 4.70
CA GLY A 84 -3.24 -6.09 3.92
C GLY A 84 -1.99 -5.47 4.57
N ILE A 85 -2.05 -5.18 5.88
CA ILE A 85 -0.91 -4.65 6.64
C ILE A 85 0.23 -5.65 6.66
N SER A 86 -0.08 -6.94 6.84
CA SER A 86 0.92 -8.01 6.83
C SER A 86 1.66 -8.06 5.48
N PHE A 87 0.96 -7.97 4.35
CA PHE A 87 1.62 -7.92 3.05
C PHE A 87 2.51 -6.69 2.86
N ILE A 88 2.11 -5.52 3.37
CA ILE A 88 2.97 -4.34 3.31
C ILE A 88 4.24 -4.55 4.15
N ILE A 89 4.12 -5.10 5.36
CA ILE A 89 5.27 -5.37 6.23
C ILE A 89 6.20 -6.38 5.56
N PHE A 90 5.67 -7.50 5.04
CA PHE A 90 6.45 -8.49 4.31
C PHE A 90 7.11 -7.88 3.07
N GLY A 91 6.37 -7.09 2.31
CA GLY A 91 6.88 -6.37 1.15
C GLY A 91 8.00 -5.41 1.51
N GLY A 92 7.86 -4.65 2.59
CA GLY A 92 8.87 -3.73 3.10
C GLY A 92 10.15 -4.46 3.50
N VAL A 93 10.05 -5.53 4.31
CA VAL A 93 11.21 -6.34 4.72
C VAL A 93 11.89 -7.00 3.52
N PHE A 94 11.12 -7.58 2.61
CA PHE A 94 11.65 -8.21 1.41
C PHE A 94 12.30 -7.19 0.48
N SER A 95 11.69 -6.01 0.35
CA SER A 95 12.23 -4.90 -0.42
C SER A 95 13.55 -4.41 0.15
N PHE A 96 13.67 -4.30 1.48
CA PHE A 96 14.91 -3.92 2.16
C PHE A 96 16.06 -4.84 1.79
N ILE A 97 15.83 -6.15 1.81
CA ILE A 97 16.85 -7.15 1.47
C ILE A 97 17.28 -6.95 0.01
N LEU A 98 16.34 -6.89 -0.92
CA LEU A 98 16.65 -6.75 -2.35
C LEU A 98 17.36 -5.43 -2.69
N THR A 99 16.86 -4.31 -2.16
CA THR A 99 17.49 -3.00 -2.39
C THR A 99 18.86 -2.91 -1.75
N SER A 100 19.04 -3.47 -0.55
CA SER A 100 20.35 -3.48 0.10
C SER A 100 21.36 -4.29 -0.70
N LEU A 101 20.99 -5.49 -1.15
CA LEU A 101 21.85 -6.31 -2.01
C LEU A 101 22.25 -5.56 -3.28
N LEU A 102 21.30 -4.97 -4.00
CA LEU A 102 21.60 -4.22 -5.22
C LEU A 102 22.46 -2.98 -4.98
N SER A 103 22.18 -2.22 -3.92
CA SER A 103 22.99 -1.05 -3.57
C SER A 103 24.42 -1.43 -3.20
N LEU A 104 24.62 -2.58 -2.54
CA LEU A 104 25.96 -3.12 -2.27
C LEU A 104 26.68 -3.50 -3.57
N PHE A 105 26.02 -4.19 -4.50
CA PHE A 105 26.61 -4.54 -5.80
C PHE A 105 27.00 -3.32 -6.64
N LYS A 106 26.28 -2.21 -6.50
CA LYS A 106 26.59 -0.94 -7.19
C LYS A 106 27.64 -0.07 -6.50
N GLY A 107 28.02 -0.40 -5.26
CA GLY A 107 28.86 0.49 -4.44
C GLY A 107 28.17 1.79 -4.03
N SER A 108 26.84 1.89 -4.15
CA SER A 108 26.04 3.08 -3.81
C SER A 108 25.27 2.89 -2.51
N PHE A 109 25.86 2.18 -1.54
CA PHE A 109 25.18 1.82 -0.30
C PHE A 109 25.17 3.00 0.68
N ILE A 110 24.02 3.64 0.81
CA ILE A 110 23.75 4.67 1.82
C ILE A 110 22.57 4.20 2.67
N LEU A 111 22.83 3.89 3.94
CA LEU A 111 21.82 3.32 4.84
C LEU A 111 20.64 4.27 5.05
N GLY A 112 20.91 5.57 5.20
CA GLY A 112 19.89 6.61 5.38
C GLY A 112 18.86 6.62 4.26
N ASP A 113 19.32 6.66 3.00
CA ASP A 113 18.46 6.67 1.82
C ASP A 113 17.63 5.40 1.67
N LEU A 114 18.23 4.24 1.98
CA LEU A 114 17.54 2.96 1.95
C LEU A 114 16.40 2.95 2.97
N VAL A 115 16.69 3.27 4.23
CA VAL A 115 15.70 3.29 5.32
C VAL A 115 14.60 4.31 5.01
N ALA A 116 14.96 5.52 4.56
CA ALA A 116 13.99 6.54 4.17
C ALA A 116 13.08 6.06 3.04
N SER A 117 13.63 5.40 2.01
CA SER A 117 12.85 4.88 0.88
C SER A 117 11.85 3.79 1.31
N ILE A 118 12.20 2.95 2.28
CA ILE A 118 11.35 1.86 2.76
C ILE A 118 10.27 2.40 3.68
N ILE A 119 10.61 3.29 4.61
CA ILE A 119 9.62 3.95 5.48
C ILE A 119 8.64 4.74 4.62
N GLY A 120 9.13 5.50 3.64
CA GLY A 120 8.30 6.26 2.71
C GLY A 120 7.37 5.37 1.88
N SER A 121 7.91 4.34 1.22
CA SER A 121 7.11 3.44 0.39
C SER A 121 6.08 2.64 1.19
N THR A 122 6.46 2.08 2.34
CA THR A 122 5.52 1.36 3.22
C THR A 122 4.45 2.29 3.78
N GLY A 123 4.80 3.51 4.20
CA GLY A 123 3.85 4.52 4.67
C GLY A 123 2.81 4.89 3.61
N ILE A 124 3.25 5.14 2.37
CA ILE A 124 2.34 5.42 1.24
C ILE A 124 1.44 4.22 0.96
N MET A 125 1.96 2.99 1.01
CA MET A 125 1.14 1.78 0.79
C MET A 125 0.13 1.55 1.92
N ILE A 126 0.45 1.89 3.17
CA ILE A 126 -0.52 1.82 4.25
C ILE A 126 -1.64 2.83 3.98
N LEU A 127 -1.32 4.10 3.67
CA LEU A 127 -2.32 5.10 3.29
C LEU A 127 -3.21 4.60 2.14
N MET A 128 -2.61 3.98 1.13
CA MET A 128 -3.34 3.37 0.02
C MET A 128 -4.35 2.33 0.51
N ILE A 129 -3.94 1.37 1.35
CA ILE A 129 -4.83 0.33 1.90
C ILE A 129 -5.94 0.93 2.77
N LEU A 130 -5.63 1.97 3.55
CA LEU A 130 -6.61 2.65 4.40
C LEU A 130 -7.72 3.32 3.59
N ILE A 131 -7.42 3.82 2.40
CA ILE A 131 -8.43 4.38 1.50
C ILE A 131 -9.13 3.28 0.71
N LEU A 132 -8.36 2.30 0.25
CA LEU A 132 -8.82 1.25 -0.66
C LEU A 132 -9.81 0.29 0.00
N LEU A 133 -9.56 -0.17 1.23
CA LEU A 133 -10.40 -1.18 1.87
C LEU A 133 -11.86 -0.72 2.06
N PRO A 134 -12.16 0.48 2.62
CA PRO A 134 -13.53 0.97 2.70
C PRO A 134 -14.20 1.09 1.33
N LEU A 135 -13.45 1.50 0.30
CA LEU A 135 -13.96 1.60 -1.07
C LEU A 135 -14.34 0.23 -1.61
N ILE A 136 -13.48 -0.78 -1.47
CA ILE A 136 -13.79 -2.15 -1.92
C ILE A 136 -15.01 -2.68 -1.19
N PHE A 137 -15.07 -2.52 0.13
CA PHE A 137 -16.23 -2.96 0.90
C PHE A 137 -17.52 -2.26 0.49
N LYS A 138 -17.47 -1.04 -0.04
CA LYS A 138 -18.66 -0.30 -0.50
C LYS A 138 -19.02 -0.61 -1.95
N TYR A 139 -18.07 -0.42 -2.87
CA TYR A 139 -18.28 -0.35 -4.32
C TYR A 139 -17.79 -1.59 -5.08
N GLY A 140 -17.15 -2.56 -4.41
CA GLY A 140 -16.54 -3.72 -5.03
C GLY A 140 -15.16 -3.41 -5.63
N VAL A 141 -14.44 -4.45 -6.06
CA VAL A 141 -13.03 -4.34 -6.46
C VAL A 141 -12.84 -3.45 -7.69
N GLU A 142 -13.57 -3.71 -8.78
CA GLU A 142 -13.32 -3.04 -10.06
C GLU A 142 -13.56 -1.52 -9.99
N ARG A 143 -14.68 -1.08 -9.40
CA ARG A 143 -14.96 0.35 -9.23
C ARG A 143 -13.94 1.02 -8.31
N SER A 144 -13.50 0.33 -7.27
CA SER A 144 -12.52 0.86 -6.32
C SER A 144 -11.15 1.08 -6.96
N ARG A 145 -10.76 0.27 -7.95
CA ARG A 145 -9.51 0.49 -8.72
C ARG A 145 -9.55 1.83 -9.47
N ILE A 146 -10.65 2.10 -10.17
CA ILE A 146 -10.84 3.35 -10.92
C ILE A 146 -10.88 4.55 -9.95
N MET A 147 -11.58 4.42 -8.84
CA MET A 147 -11.63 5.47 -7.81
C MET A 147 -10.24 5.73 -7.20
N LEU A 148 -9.44 4.68 -6.98
CA LEU A 148 -8.09 4.83 -6.45
C LEU A 148 -7.18 5.57 -7.43
N LEU A 149 -7.26 5.27 -8.74
CA LEU A 149 -6.55 6.02 -9.76
C LEU A 149 -6.90 7.51 -9.69
N ALA A 150 -8.17 7.88 -9.57
CA ALA A 150 -8.59 9.27 -9.42
C ALA A 150 -8.04 9.92 -8.13
N ILE A 151 -8.09 9.21 -7.01
CA ILE A 151 -7.63 9.71 -5.70
C ILE A 151 -6.12 9.99 -5.70
N PHE A 152 -5.32 9.24 -6.45
CA PHE A 152 -3.88 9.51 -6.58
C PHE A 152 -3.56 10.48 -7.71
N ALA A 153 -4.27 10.43 -8.84
CA ALA A 153 -4.03 11.28 -10.01
C ALA A 153 -4.42 12.74 -9.78
N ILE A 154 -5.55 13.02 -9.11
CA ILE A 154 -6.01 14.39 -8.91
C ILE A 154 -5.03 15.19 -8.05
N PRO A 155 -4.60 14.72 -6.86
CA PRO A 155 -3.63 15.45 -6.05
C PRO A 155 -2.27 15.60 -6.73
N THR A 156 -1.79 14.59 -7.47
CA THR A 156 -0.52 14.70 -8.20
C THR A 156 -0.59 15.76 -9.29
N VAL A 157 -1.66 15.81 -10.08
CA VAL A 157 -1.86 16.87 -11.08
C VAL A 157 -1.96 18.25 -10.42
N LEU A 158 -2.69 18.38 -9.31
CA LEU A 158 -2.79 19.64 -8.56
C LEU A 158 -1.43 20.11 -8.05
N ILE A 159 -0.63 19.22 -7.48
CA ILE A 159 0.73 19.54 -7.01
C ILE A 159 1.60 20.02 -8.18
N LEU A 160 1.51 19.38 -9.35
CA LEU A 160 2.26 19.79 -10.55
C LEU A 160 1.81 21.14 -11.11
N ILE A 161 0.52 21.48 -11.02
CA ILE A 161 0.01 22.80 -11.42
C ILE A 161 0.51 23.86 -10.44
N ILE A 162 0.37 23.62 -9.13
CA ILE A 162 0.81 24.54 -8.08
C ILE A 162 2.31 24.79 -8.18
N SER A 163 3.13 23.75 -8.39
CA SER A 163 4.59 23.91 -8.52
C SER A 163 4.97 24.75 -9.73
N LYS A 164 4.28 24.57 -10.87
CA LYS A 164 4.48 25.43 -12.05
C LYS A 164 4.05 26.88 -11.80
N VAL A 165 2.93 27.10 -11.11
CA VAL A 165 2.45 28.46 -10.79
C VAL A 165 3.43 29.17 -9.85
N LEU A 166 3.93 28.48 -8.82
CA LEU A 166 4.93 29.02 -7.88
C LEU A 166 6.25 29.38 -8.58
N ALA A 167 6.68 28.56 -9.54
CA ALA A 167 7.86 28.85 -10.36
C ALA A 167 7.67 30.12 -11.22
N LEU A 168 6.45 30.37 -11.71
CA LEU A 168 6.13 31.58 -12.48
C LEU A 168 6.05 32.85 -11.62
N THR A 169 5.65 32.73 -10.35
CA THR A 169 5.54 33.87 -9.42
C THR A 169 6.85 34.21 -8.70
N GLY A 170 7.93 33.48 -8.98
CA GLY A 170 9.24 33.73 -8.38
C GLY A 170 9.35 33.37 -6.89
N ILE A 171 8.38 32.62 -6.35
CA ILE A 171 8.46 32.11 -4.96
C ILE A 171 9.41 30.92 -4.97
N PRO A 172 10.58 31.00 -4.31
CA PRO A 172 11.55 29.91 -4.31
C PRO A 172 10.96 28.69 -3.60
N PHE A 173 11.22 27.51 -4.15
CA PHE A 173 10.92 26.26 -3.46
C PHE A 173 11.73 26.18 -2.16
N PRO A 174 11.21 25.57 -1.08
CA PRO A 174 11.97 25.40 0.15
C PRO A 174 13.35 24.79 -0.14
N SER A 175 14.39 25.37 0.45
CA SER A 175 15.76 24.84 0.34
C SER A 175 15.87 23.44 0.96
N GLU A 176 16.86 22.64 0.55
CA GLU A 176 17.09 21.29 1.10
C GLU A 176 17.27 21.32 2.63
N GLU A 177 17.92 22.36 3.17
CA GLU A 177 18.06 22.55 4.62
C GLU A 177 16.72 22.79 5.32
N GLN A 178 15.85 23.60 4.74
CA GLN A 178 14.50 23.82 5.27
C GLN A 178 13.64 22.55 5.20
N LEU A 179 13.79 21.77 4.12
CA LEU A 179 13.07 20.50 3.97
C LEU A 179 13.54 19.48 5.02
N ASN A 180 14.85 19.37 5.25
CA ASN A 180 15.44 18.49 6.25
C ASN A 180 15.06 18.90 7.68
N ALA A 181 14.96 20.20 7.96
CA ALA A 181 14.48 20.70 9.25
C ALA A 181 13.01 20.36 9.53
N LEU A 182 12.17 20.33 8.47
CA LEU A 182 10.75 19.97 8.58
C LEU A 182 10.48 18.46 8.57
N LEU A 183 11.43 17.66 8.09
CA LEU A 183 11.28 16.21 7.92
C LEU A 183 10.80 15.48 9.20
N PRO A 184 11.33 15.74 10.41
CA PRO A 184 10.86 15.09 11.63
C PRO A 184 9.39 15.43 11.94
N VAL A 185 9.00 16.68 11.74
CA VAL A 185 7.62 17.15 11.96
C VAL A 185 6.67 16.48 10.98
N ILE A 186 7.06 16.40 9.70
CA ILE A 186 6.30 15.69 8.65
C ILE A 186 6.13 14.22 9.01
N CYS A 187 7.17 13.54 9.48
CA CYS A 187 7.12 12.13 9.90
C CYS A 187 6.16 11.92 11.08
N ILE A 188 6.17 12.81 12.08
CA ILE A 188 5.24 12.75 13.22
C ILE A 188 3.79 12.91 12.74
N ILE A 189 3.53 13.94 11.94
CA ILE A 189 2.19 14.22 11.38
C ILE A 189 1.71 13.02 10.53
N ALA A 190 2.57 12.50 9.65
CA ALA A 190 2.25 11.33 8.82
C ALA A 190 1.91 10.10 9.67
N THR A 191 2.64 9.87 10.76
CA THR A 191 2.37 8.75 11.67
C THR A 191 1.04 8.93 12.39
N LEU A 192 0.72 10.14 12.86
CA LEU A 192 -0.58 10.44 13.47
C LEU A 192 -1.73 10.25 12.48
N ILE A 193 -1.56 10.69 11.23
CA ILE A 193 -2.54 10.48 10.15
C ILE A 193 -2.73 8.98 9.88
N LEU A 194 -1.66 8.19 9.88
CA LEU A 194 -1.74 6.74 9.69
C LEU A 194 -2.51 6.06 10.84
N ILE A 195 -2.23 6.42 12.09
CA ILE A 195 -2.90 5.87 13.26
C ILE A 195 -4.39 6.25 13.25
N ALA A 196 -4.70 7.54 13.16
CA ALA A 196 -6.08 8.03 13.13
C ALA A 196 -6.84 7.50 11.90
N GLY A 197 -6.19 7.50 10.74
CA GLY A 197 -6.71 6.97 9.49
C GLY A 197 -7.01 5.48 9.58
N SER A 198 -6.18 4.69 10.26
CA SER A 198 -6.42 3.25 10.45
C SER A 198 -7.69 2.98 11.24
N TYR A 199 -7.91 3.74 12.32
CA TYR A 199 -9.11 3.65 13.13
C TYR A 199 -10.35 4.07 12.35
N VAL A 200 -10.32 5.25 11.70
CA VAL A 200 -11.45 5.79 10.92
C VAL A 200 -11.78 4.86 9.75
N SER A 201 -10.77 4.38 9.04
CA SER A 201 -10.92 3.44 7.92
C SER A 201 -11.58 2.15 8.37
N TYR A 202 -11.08 1.53 9.45
CA TYR A 202 -11.66 0.30 9.99
C TYR A 202 -13.11 0.48 10.44
N MET A 203 -13.41 1.54 11.19
CA MET A 203 -14.78 1.82 11.66
C MET A 203 -15.74 2.07 10.50
N THR A 204 -15.29 2.78 9.47
CA THR A 204 -16.07 3.02 8.25
C THR A 204 -16.34 1.71 7.51
N SER A 205 -15.33 0.87 7.32
CA SER A 205 -15.46 -0.46 6.71
C SER A 205 -16.44 -1.36 7.47
N VAL A 206 -16.35 -1.41 8.80
CA VAL A 206 -17.30 -2.16 9.64
C VAL A 206 -18.72 -1.65 9.43
N LYS A 207 -18.93 -0.33 9.48
CA LYS A 207 -20.25 0.29 9.29
C LYS A 207 -20.84 0.02 7.90
N ILE A 208 -20.00 -0.05 6.87
CA ILE A 208 -20.42 -0.39 5.50
C ILE A 208 -20.86 -1.85 5.44
N VAL A 209 -20.04 -2.78 5.94
CA VAL A 209 -20.33 -4.21 5.85
C VAL A 209 -21.52 -4.61 6.73
N THR A 210 -21.70 -3.99 7.90
CA THR A 210 -22.87 -4.26 8.76
C THR A 210 -24.19 -3.88 8.10
N LYS A 211 -24.22 -2.76 7.37
CA LYS A 211 -25.40 -2.28 6.64
C LYS A 211 -25.66 -2.99 5.30
N LYS A 212 -24.69 -3.75 4.79
CA LYS A 212 -24.90 -4.57 3.59
C LYS A 212 -25.74 -5.80 3.92
N GLU A 213 -26.87 -5.91 3.24
CA GLU A 213 -27.61 -7.15 3.04
C GLU A 213 -27.00 -7.80 1.79
N TYR A 214 -26.52 -9.04 1.92
CA TYR A 214 -25.95 -9.82 0.82
C TYR A 214 -27.01 -10.78 0.28
#